data_AF-A0A2C5Z3I3-F1
#
_entry.id   AF-A0A2C5Z3I3-F1
#
_cell.length_a   1.000
_cell.length_b   1.000
_cell.length_c   1.000
_cell.angle_alpha   90.00
_cell.angle_beta   90.00
_cell.angle_gamma   90.00
#
_symmetry.space_group_name_H-M   'P 1'
#
loop_
_entity.id
_entity.type
_entity.pdbx_description
1 polymer ?
#
loop_
_entity_poly.entity_id
_entity_poly.type
_entity_poly.pdbx_seq_one_letter_code
_entity_poly.pdbx_strand_id
1 'polypeptide(L)'
;MDAILNRRFETLDEALAALENVAREQGFATAIRTKRPSAANPTYVLLRCSKGSKWIDQGDPNIPESKRRRNTISQMTACPFKILIKRKDVPRDSGNIFWSISVTHHQHNHEMIPAIGHTKYRVQIVNKYKHVIISLYNSGNKPSQIMRKLHAYAEGTLVTTLPGALPPQDPDVMAISRSDISNVIMRYRNEMLNRDGSVMGIAGSMASIDGSAGSVDGHHSSNALAQDGTLSNPASPLTMLRNSLLEAILCTNTLRGKIVSGDYTTESMLVELDKIGGILSRLSG
;
A
#
# COMPACT_ATOMS: atom_id res chain seq x y z
N MET A 1 -7.70 13.74 23.12
CA MET A 1 -6.26 13.98 23.35
C MET A 1 -5.87 13.67 24.79
N ASP A 2 -6.57 14.23 25.78
CA ASP A 2 -6.15 14.09 27.20
C ASP A 2 -6.07 12.65 27.70
N ALA A 3 -6.93 11.77 27.18
CA ALA A 3 -6.92 10.34 27.51
C ALA A 3 -5.57 9.65 27.26
N ILE A 4 -4.80 10.06 26.24
CA ILE A 4 -3.50 9.44 25.92
C ILE A 4 -2.31 10.13 26.58
N LEU A 5 -2.48 11.34 27.11
CA LEU A 5 -1.37 12.11 27.71
C LEU A 5 -0.91 11.53 29.05
N ASN A 6 -1.83 10.96 29.81
CA ASN A 6 -1.54 10.33 31.10
C ASN A 6 -1.25 8.83 31.00
N ARG A 7 -1.41 8.23 29.81
CA ARG A 7 -1.17 6.81 29.57
C ARG A 7 0.33 6.52 29.41
N ARG A 8 0.75 5.38 29.94
CA ARG A 8 2.08 4.80 29.72
C ARG A 8 1.94 3.70 28.68
N PHE A 9 2.91 3.63 27.78
CA PHE A 9 2.96 2.63 26.70
C PHE A 9 4.24 1.81 26.84
N GLU A 10 4.17 0.52 26.56
CA GLU A 10 5.34 -0.37 26.68
C GLU A 10 6.30 -0.17 25.52
N THR A 11 5.75 0.10 24.33
CA THR A 11 6.53 0.28 23.09
C THR A 11 6.25 1.63 22.43
N LEU A 12 7.20 2.07 21.61
CA LEU A 12 7.03 3.29 20.80
C LEU A 12 5.89 3.11 19.78
N ASP A 13 5.76 1.92 19.20
CA ASP A 13 4.76 1.64 18.18
C ASP A 13 3.36 1.67 18.77
N GLU A 14 3.16 1.17 20.00
CA GLU A 14 1.90 1.29 20.73
C GLU A 14 1.54 2.76 20.99
N ALA A 15 2.51 3.58 21.44
CA ALA A 15 2.31 5.00 21.64
C ALA A 15 1.96 5.74 20.34
N LEU A 16 2.63 5.41 19.24
CA LEU A 16 2.35 5.96 17.92
C LEU A 16 0.97 5.55 17.41
N ALA A 17 0.57 4.29 17.58
CA ALA A 17 -0.74 3.80 17.18
C ALA A 17 -1.87 4.46 17.98
N ALA A 18 -1.72 4.58 19.30
CA ALA A 18 -2.68 5.27 20.15
C ALA A 18 -2.81 6.75 19.77
N LEU A 19 -1.68 7.43 19.52
CA LEU A 19 -1.69 8.81 19.04
C LEU A 19 -2.36 8.94 17.67
N GLU A 20 -2.07 8.02 16.76
CA GLU A 20 -2.61 8.04 15.40
C GLU A 20 -4.13 7.87 15.40
N ASN A 21 -4.67 7.02 16.28
CA ASN A 21 -6.11 6.83 16.43
C ASN A 21 -6.78 8.11 16.94
N VAL A 22 -6.23 8.74 17.99
CA VAL A 22 -6.74 10.03 18.50
C VAL A 22 -6.64 11.12 17.43
N ALA A 23 -5.52 11.19 16.70
CA ALA A 23 -5.35 12.17 15.63
C ALA A 23 -6.39 11.97 14.51
N ARG A 24 -6.65 10.70 14.14
CA ARG A 24 -7.65 10.31 13.14
C ARG A 24 -9.04 10.78 13.54
N GLU A 25 -9.44 10.51 14.78
CA GLU A 25 -10.74 10.93 15.35
C GLU A 25 -10.87 12.46 15.43
N GLN A 26 -9.78 13.15 15.77
CA GLN A 26 -9.76 14.61 15.90
C GLN A 26 -9.56 15.36 14.58
N GLY A 27 -9.42 14.66 13.45
CA GLY A 27 -9.35 15.28 12.14
C GLY A 27 -8.00 15.93 11.79
N PHE A 28 -6.90 15.44 12.37
CA PHE A 28 -5.55 15.82 11.94
C PHE A 28 -4.68 14.60 11.69
N ALA A 29 -3.57 14.79 10.98
CA ALA A 29 -2.57 13.75 10.78
C ALA A 29 -1.22 14.24 11.32
N THR A 30 -0.46 13.33 11.91
CA THR A 30 0.89 13.62 12.41
C THR A 30 1.96 13.11 11.44
N ALA A 31 3.10 13.81 11.42
CA ALA A 31 4.30 13.40 10.71
C ALA A 31 5.50 13.47 11.66
N ILE A 32 6.40 12.50 11.57
CA ILE A 32 7.63 12.49 12.36
C ILE A 32 8.54 13.62 11.85
N ARG A 33 8.93 14.52 12.73
CA ARG A 33 9.89 15.60 12.44
C ARG A 33 11.32 15.18 12.78
N THR A 34 11.52 14.53 13.92
CA THR A 34 12.85 14.18 14.40
C THR A 34 12.79 12.95 15.29
N LYS A 35 13.79 12.07 15.14
CA LYS A 35 14.08 10.96 16.05
C LYS A 35 15.46 11.21 16.67
N ARG A 36 15.60 11.01 17.98
CA ARG A 36 16.88 11.11 18.71
C ARG A 36 17.01 9.95 19.71
N PRO A 37 18.24 9.48 20.01
CA PRO A 37 19.51 9.89 19.44
C PRO A 37 19.72 9.40 17.99
N SER A 38 19.14 8.26 17.62
CA SER A 38 19.21 7.71 16.26
C SER A 38 17.84 7.28 15.76
N ALA A 39 17.72 7.02 14.45
CA ALA A 39 16.48 6.55 13.85
C ALA A 39 16.15 5.09 14.22
N ALA A 40 17.19 4.26 14.45
CA ALA A 40 17.07 2.85 14.79
C ALA A 40 16.66 2.65 16.26
N ASN A 41 17.28 3.39 17.18
CA ASN A 41 17.02 3.29 18.62
C ASN A 41 16.63 4.66 19.19
N PRO A 42 15.45 5.19 18.83
CA PRO A 42 14.99 6.45 19.38
C PRO A 42 14.68 6.31 20.88
N THR A 43 15.02 7.33 21.65
CA THR A 43 14.48 7.59 23.01
C THR A 43 13.54 8.79 23.00
N TYR A 44 13.48 9.49 21.87
CA TYR A 44 12.79 10.74 21.66
C TYR A 44 12.26 10.79 20.24
N VAL A 45 10.97 11.06 20.08
CA VAL A 45 10.32 11.26 18.79
C VAL A 45 9.49 12.53 18.85
N LEU A 46 9.88 13.54 18.07
CA LEU A 46 9.10 14.75 17.87
C LEU A 46 8.23 14.59 16.63
N LEU A 47 6.92 14.67 16.83
CA LEU A 47 5.92 14.73 15.79
C LEU A 47 5.41 16.16 15.61
N ARG A 48 4.95 16.45 14.40
CA ARG A 48 4.28 17.70 14.03
C ARG A 48 3.01 17.38 13.26
N CYS A 49 2.13 18.36 13.11
CA CYS A 49 1.04 18.26 12.14
C CYS A 49 1.58 18.00 10.72
N SER A 50 0.87 17.22 9.91
CA SER A 50 1.15 16.95 8.50
C SER A 50 1.22 18.25 7.66
N LYS A 51 0.41 19.25 8.02
CA LYS A 51 0.41 20.61 7.46
C LYS A 51 1.45 21.54 8.10
N GLY A 52 2.27 21.04 9.03
CA GLY A 52 3.27 21.78 9.81
C GLY A 52 4.59 22.07 9.09
N SER A 53 4.71 21.72 7.81
CA SER A 53 5.86 22.13 6.99
C SER A 53 5.67 23.55 6.45
N LYS A 54 6.78 24.22 6.16
CA LYS A 54 6.78 25.39 5.27
C LYS A 54 6.88 24.89 3.85
N TRP A 55 6.07 25.43 2.95
CA TRP A 55 6.27 25.22 1.52
C TRP A 55 7.59 25.88 1.12
N ILE A 56 8.39 25.15 0.35
CA ILE A 56 9.65 25.64 -0.22
C ILE A 56 9.46 25.51 -1.72
N ASP A 57 9.54 26.63 -2.44
CA ASP A 57 9.54 26.58 -3.90
C ASP A 57 10.81 25.84 -4.35
N GLN A 58 10.62 24.78 -5.13
CA GLN A 58 11.71 24.02 -5.76
C GLN A 58 11.74 24.27 -7.27
N GLY A 59 10.98 25.25 -7.77
CA GLY A 59 11.05 25.68 -9.15
C GLY A 59 12.43 26.22 -9.46
N ASP A 60 13.13 25.58 -10.39
CA ASP A 60 14.33 26.17 -10.97
C ASP A 60 13.92 27.42 -11.75
N PRO A 61 14.48 28.61 -11.45
CA PRO A 61 14.22 29.82 -12.20
C PRO A 61 14.65 29.73 -13.68
N ASN A 62 15.55 28.81 -14.02
CA ASN A 62 16.11 28.66 -15.36
C ASN A 62 15.31 27.72 -16.28
N ILE A 63 14.31 27.01 -15.76
CA ILE A 63 13.48 26.11 -16.57
C ILE A 63 12.34 26.93 -17.19
N PRO A 64 12.12 26.86 -18.52
CA PRO A 64 11.00 27.53 -19.19
C PRO A 64 9.67 27.17 -18.54
N GLU A 65 8.75 28.13 -18.46
CA GLU A 65 7.44 27.96 -17.78
C GLU A 65 6.64 26.76 -18.31
N SER A 66 6.78 26.42 -19.61
CA SER A 66 6.15 25.25 -20.23
C SER A 66 6.68 23.90 -19.72
N LYS A 67 7.91 23.86 -19.20
CA LYS A 67 8.55 22.68 -18.60
C LYS A 67 8.58 22.76 -17.06
N ARG A 68 8.19 23.89 -16.48
CA ARG A 68 8.12 24.06 -15.03
C ARG A 68 7.03 23.15 -14.48
N ARG A 69 7.29 22.51 -13.33
CA ARG A 69 6.28 21.71 -12.64
C ARG A 69 5.08 22.60 -12.34
N ARG A 70 3.88 22.15 -12.71
CA ARG A 70 2.63 22.89 -12.42
C ARG A 70 2.58 23.21 -10.92
N ASN A 71 2.36 24.49 -10.61
CA ASN A 71 2.15 25.00 -9.26
C ASN A 71 0.98 24.28 -8.61
N THR A 72 1.28 23.20 -7.90
CA THR A 72 0.30 22.45 -7.13
C THR A 72 0.13 23.18 -5.81
N ILE A 73 -1.08 23.63 -5.53
CA ILE A 73 -1.38 24.34 -4.28
C ILE A 73 -1.05 23.40 -3.12
N SER A 74 0.00 23.75 -2.36
CA SER A 74 0.41 22.98 -1.21
C SER A 74 -0.63 23.15 -0.09
N GLN A 75 -1.00 22.04 0.56
CA GLN A 75 -1.85 22.08 1.76
C GLN A 75 -1.06 22.42 3.04
N MET A 76 0.22 22.78 2.92
CA MET A 76 1.09 23.13 4.04
C MET A 76 0.79 24.54 4.55
N THR A 77 0.44 24.66 5.82
CA THR A 77 0.08 25.94 6.48
C THR A 77 1.11 26.38 7.52
N ALA A 78 2.27 25.72 7.60
CA ALA A 78 3.27 25.94 8.65
C ALA A 78 2.69 25.81 10.08
N CYS A 79 1.73 24.91 10.25
CA CYS A 79 1.07 24.62 11.53
C CYS A 79 2.07 24.44 12.70
N PRO A 80 1.92 25.17 13.82
CA PRO A 80 2.86 25.10 14.94
C PRO A 80 2.66 23.87 15.84
N PHE A 81 1.55 23.14 15.69
CA PHE A 81 1.21 21.97 16.51
C PHE A 81 2.30 20.90 16.54
N LYS A 82 2.69 20.49 17.75
CA LYS A 82 3.80 19.56 18.00
C LYS A 82 3.50 18.64 19.17
N ILE A 83 3.87 17.38 19.01
CA ILE A 83 3.74 16.33 20.03
C ILE A 83 5.10 15.69 20.22
N LEU A 84 5.46 15.46 21.48
CA LEU A 84 6.66 14.78 21.88
C LEU A 84 6.30 13.42 22.49
N ILE A 85 6.88 12.36 21.93
CA ILE A 85 6.91 11.02 22.52
C ILE A 85 8.31 10.78 23.08
N LYS A 86 8.40 10.50 24.38
CA LYS A 86 9.69 10.33 25.08
C LYS A 86 9.68 9.04 25.90
N ARG A 87 10.78 8.30 25.79
CA ARG A 87 11.10 7.15 26.63
C ARG A 87 11.48 7.64 28.03
N LYS A 88 10.85 7.07 29.05
CA LYS A 88 11.09 7.36 30.46
C LYS A 88 11.50 6.08 31.15
N ASP A 89 12.53 6.20 31.98
CA ASP A 89 13.00 5.12 32.84
C ASP A 89 12.33 5.34 34.22
N VAL A 90 11.70 4.30 34.78
CA VAL A 90 11.15 4.38 36.14
C VAL A 90 12.32 4.34 37.15
N PRO A 91 12.37 5.24 38.14
CA PRO A 91 13.43 5.19 39.15
C PRO A 91 13.48 3.88 39.95
N ARG A 92 14.71 3.33 40.00
CA ARG A 92 15.36 2.39 40.92
C ARG A 92 14.78 1.01 41.28
N ASP A 93 13.48 0.74 41.27
CA ASP A 93 13.01 -0.56 41.83
C ASP A 93 12.34 -1.52 40.83
N SER A 94 11.83 -1.02 39.69
CA SER A 94 11.09 -1.87 38.75
C SER A 94 11.82 -2.19 37.44
N GLY A 95 12.90 -1.50 37.09
CA GLY A 95 13.61 -1.66 35.80
C GLY A 95 12.77 -1.35 34.54
N ASN A 96 11.48 -1.07 34.70
CA ASN A 96 10.55 -0.89 33.59
C ASN A 96 10.77 0.42 32.85
N ILE A 97 10.90 0.30 31.53
CA ILE A 97 10.96 1.41 30.59
C ILE A 97 9.55 1.61 30.02
N PHE A 98 9.10 2.86 29.92
CA PHE A 98 7.83 3.16 29.27
C PHE A 98 7.92 4.42 28.40
N TRP A 99 6.98 4.54 27.49
CA TRP A 99 6.82 5.68 26.60
C TRP A 99 5.68 6.57 27.10
N SER A 100 5.91 7.88 27.02
CA SER A 100 4.93 8.89 27.40
C SER A 100 4.75 9.91 26.28
N ILE A 101 3.52 10.40 26.13
CA ILE A 101 3.13 11.37 25.11
C ILE A 101 2.89 12.71 25.80
N SER A 102 3.41 13.78 25.22
CA SER A 102 3.20 15.15 25.70
C SER A 102 2.98 16.09 24.52
N VAL A 103 2.06 17.05 24.64
CA VAL A 103 1.88 18.08 23.63
C VAL A 103 2.82 19.23 23.98
N THR A 104 3.66 19.64 23.02
CA THR A 104 4.56 20.79 23.21
C THR A 104 3.90 22.07 22.72
N HIS A 105 3.06 22.00 21.69
CA HIS A 105 2.31 23.15 21.15
C HIS A 105 0.90 22.67 20.79
N HIS A 106 -0.12 23.26 21.41
CA HIS A 106 -1.52 22.79 21.33
C HIS A 106 -2.32 23.38 20.17
N GLN A 107 -1.90 24.51 19.63
CA GLN A 107 -2.70 25.27 18.65
C GLN A 107 -2.48 24.76 17.22
N HIS A 108 -3.59 24.60 16.50
CA HIS A 108 -3.62 24.48 15.05
C HIS A 108 -4.00 25.82 14.43
N ASN A 109 -3.42 26.13 13.27
CA ASN A 109 -3.74 27.33 12.48
C ASN A 109 -4.53 26.99 11.21
N HIS A 110 -5.17 25.83 11.20
CA HIS A 110 -5.97 25.34 10.08
C HIS A 110 -7.15 24.56 10.63
N GLU A 111 -8.20 24.45 9.83
CA GLU A 111 -9.35 23.62 10.13
C GLU A 111 -8.97 22.14 10.19
N MET A 112 -9.61 21.41 11.09
CA MET A 112 -9.53 19.96 11.16
C MET A 112 -10.36 19.36 10.04
N ILE A 113 -9.78 18.41 9.32
CA ILE A 113 -10.47 17.73 8.21
C ILE A 113 -10.62 16.26 8.53
N PRO A 114 -11.71 15.59 8.09
CA PRO A 114 -11.89 14.17 8.33
C PRO A 114 -10.69 13.34 7.85
N ALA A 115 -10.46 12.19 8.48
CA ALA A 115 -9.30 11.33 8.21
C ALA A 115 -9.06 11.07 6.72
N ILE A 116 -10.13 10.78 5.98
CA ILE A 116 -10.16 10.57 4.53
C ILE A 116 -9.52 11.72 3.71
N GLY A 117 -9.58 12.94 4.22
CA GLY A 117 -9.00 14.12 3.59
C GLY A 117 -7.47 14.19 3.69
N HIS A 118 -6.86 13.42 4.60
CA HIS A 118 -5.41 13.36 4.73
C HIS A 118 -4.84 12.22 3.89
N THR A 119 -3.89 12.54 3.01
CA THR A 119 -3.17 11.56 2.17
C THR A 119 -2.59 10.40 2.97
N LYS A 120 -2.13 10.64 4.21
CA LYS A 120 -1.57 9.60 5.09
C LYS A 120 -2.57 8.47 5.34
N TYR A 121 -3.78 8.79 5.78
CA TYR A 121 -4.82 7.81 6.09
C TYR A 121 -5.35 7.15 4.81
N ARG A 122 -5.55 7.92 3.73
CA ARG A 122 -5.93 7.35 2.43
C ARG A 122 -4.92 6.32 1.93
N VAL A 123 -3.62 6.58 2.06
CA VAL A 123 -2.57 5.61 1.68
C VAL A 123 -2.60 4.36 2.55
N GLN A 124 -2.87 4.47 3.87
CA GLN A 124 -3.03 3.31 4.74
C GLN A 124 -4.19 2.41 4.28
N ILE A 125 -5.33 3.01 3.97
CA ILE A 125 -6.50 2.30 3.44
C ILE A 125 -6.14 1.63 2.12
N VAL A 126 -5.59 2.37 1.16
CA VAL A 126 -5.18 1.81 -0.14
C VAL A 126 -4.20 0.65 0.01
N ASN A 127 -3.25 0.74 0.94
CA ASN A 127 -2.30 -0.34 1.22
C ASN A 127 -2.98 -1.57 1.84
N LYS A 128 -3.96 -1.39 2.74
CA LYS A 128 -4.78 -2.47 3.30
C LYS A 128 -5.46 -3.27 2.19
N TYR A 129 -5.98 -2.58 1.16
CA TYR A 129 -6.67 -3.19 0.01
C TYR A 129 -5.77 -3.48 -1.20
N LYS A 130 -4.44 -3.28 -1.10
CA LYS A 130 -3.49 -3.43 -2.24
C LYS A 130 -3.60 -4.80 -2.90
N HIS A 131 -3.65 -5.87 -2.10
CA HIS A 131 -3.68 -7.25 -2.59
C HIS A 131 -4.97 -7.55 -3.39
N VAL A 132 -6.13 -7.08 -2.90
CA VAL A 132 -7.42 -7.22 -3.60
C VAL A 132 -7.42 -6.44 -4.91
N ILE A 133 -6.90 -5.20 -4.89
CA ILE A 133 -6.77 -4.38 -6.10
C ILE A 133 -5.94 -5.10 -7.17
N ILE A 134 -4.79 -5.66 -6.78
CA ILE A 134 -3.91 -6.40 -7.69
C ILE A 134 -4.58 -7.67 -8.20
N SER A 135 -5.25 -8.42 -7.33
CA SER A 135 -5.98 -9.63 -7.71
C SER A 135 -7.07 -9.33 -8.75
N LEU A 136 -7.93 -8.35 -8.50
CA LEU A 136 -8.97 -7.93 -9.43
C LEU A 136 -8.39 -7.42 -10.76
N TYR A 137 -7.29 -6.68 -10.70
CA TYR A 137 -6.57 -6.23 -11.89
C TYR A 137 -6.03 -7.41 -12.72
N ASN A 138 -5.43 -8.41 -12.08
CA ASN A 138 -4.92 -9.61 -12.74
C ASN A 138 -6.05 -10.47 -13.34
N SER A 139 -7.27 -10.38 -12.81
CA SER A 139 -8.49 -10.94 -13.43
C SER A 139 -9.06 -10.09 -14.58
N GLY A 140 -8.32 -9.09 -15.08
CA GLY A 140 -8.71 -8.28 -16.24
C GLY A 140 -9.63 -7.10 -15.94
N ASN A 141 -9.87 -6.76 -14.67
CA ASN A 141 -10.76 -5.64 -14.33
C ASN A 141 -10.08 -4.27 -14.54
N LYS A 142 -10.80 -3.33 -15.14
CA LYS A 142 -10.36 -1.92 -15.28
C LYS A 142 -10.44 -1.17 -13.95
N PRO A 143 -9.65 -0.12 -13.71
CA PRO A 143 -9.66 0.63 -12.45
C PRO A 143 -11.05 1.11 -11.98
N SER A 144 -11.92 1.54 -12.90
CA SER A 144 -13.29 1.94 -12.57
C SER A 144 -14.18 0.77 -12.13
N GLN A 145 -13.97 -0.42 -12.68
CA GLN A 145 -14.67 -1.64 -12.27
C GLN A 145 -14.17 -2.12 -10.91
N ILE A 146 -12.86 -2.06 -10.67
CA ILE A 146 -12.26 -2.38 -9.36
C ILE A 146 -12.82 -1.48 -8.27
N MET A 147 -12.86 -0.16 -8.51
CA MET A 147 -13.41 0.82 -7.57
C MET A 147 -14.87 0.49 -7.20
N ARG A 148 -15.71 0.27 -8.22
CA ARG A 148 -17.13 -0.08 -8.01
C ARG A 148 -17.30 -1.39 -7.25
N LYS A 149 -16.46 -2.40 -7.50
CA LYS A 149 -16.48 -3.67 -6.75
C LYS A 149 -16.08 -3.48 -5.28
N LEU A 150 -15.07 -2.65 -5.02
CA LEU A 150 -14.63 -2.32 -3.66
C LEU A 150 -15.74 -1.55 -2.89
N HIS A 151 -16.38 -0.58 -3.55
CA HIS A 151 -17.49 0.17 -2.96
C HIS A 151 -18.71 -0.71 -2.71
N ALA A 152 -19.13 -1.52 -3.68
CA ALA A 152 -20.24 -2.46 -3.51
C ALA A 152 -20.00 -3.50 -2.41
N TYR A 153 -18.73 -3.89 -2.19
CA TYR A 153 -18.35 -4.75 -1.07
C TYR A 153 -18.44 -4.02 0.28
N ALA A 154 -17.98 -2.77 0.34
CA ALA A 154 -18.07 -1.94 1.55
C ALA A 154 -19.53 -1.65 1.96
N GLU A 155 -20.43 -1.49 0.98
CA GLU A 155 -21.86 -1.32 1.19
C GLU A 155 -22.60 -2.62 1.57
N GLY A 156 -21.93 -3.78 1.48
CA GLY A 156 -22.56 -5.09 1.71
C GLY A 156 -23.47 -5.57 0.57
N THR A 157 -23.54 -4.83 -0.54
CA THR A 157 -24.35 -5.16 -1.73
C THR A 157 -23.79 -6.37 -2.48
N LEU A 158 -22.48 -6.58 -2.44
CA LEU A 158 -21.82 -7.72 -3.09
C LEU A 158 -21.52 -8.83 -2.06
N VAL A 159 -22.30 -9.92 -2.10
CA VAL A 159 -22.09 -11.12 -1.24
C VAL A 159 -20.88 -11.96 -1.70
N THR A 160 -20.37 -11.71 -2.90
CA THR A 160 -19.23 -12.47 -3.44
C THR A 160 -17.99 -12.24 -2.59
N THR A 161 -17.41 -13.33 -2.08
CA THR A 161 -16.14 -13.32 -1.34
C THR A 161 -15.05 -12.71 -2.22
N LEU A 162 -14.66 -11.47 -1.93
CA LEU A 162 -13.44 -10.92 -2.51
C LEU A 162 -12.25 -11.78 -2.03
N PRO A 163 -11.29 -12.06 -2.92
CA PRO A 163 -10.10 -12.82 -2.53
C PRO A 163 -9.36 -12.05 -1.41
N GLY A 164 -9.23 -12.67 -0.23
CA GLY A 164 -8.48 -12.10 0.89
C GLY A 164 -9.23 -11.84 2.20
N ALA A 165 -10.39 -12.49 2.46
CA ALA A 165 -11.08 -12.49 3.76
C ALA A 165 -11.13 -11.09 4.42
N LEU A 166 -11.56 -10.09 3.65
CA LEU A 166 -11.74 -8.75 4.20
C LEU A 166 -12.88 -8.77 5.24
N PRO A 167 -12.80 -7.93 6.28
CA PRO A 167 -13.95 -7.70 7.14
C PRO A 167 -15.05 -7.03 6.31
N PRO A 168 -16.29 -7.55 6.33
CA PRO A 168 -17.41 -6.88 5.69
C PRO A 168 -17.61 -5.49 6.34
N GLN A 169 -18.03 -4.51 5.53
CA GLN A 169 -18.46 -3.18 5.99
C GLN A 169 -17.35 -2.25 6.53
N ASP A 170 -16.22 -2.13 5.83
CA ASP A 170 -15.25 -1.08 6.11
C ASP A 170 -15.62 0.22 5.36
N PRO A 171 -16.21 1.24 6.03
CA PRO A 171 -16.66 2.46 5.37
C PRO A 171 -15.49 3.27 4.77
N ASP A 172 -14.28 3.08 5.28
CA ASP A 172 -13.09 3.79 4.80
C ASP A 172 -12.73 3.38 3.35
N VAL A 173 -13.20 2.22 2.86
CA VAL A 173 -13.00 1.77 1.48
C VAL A 173 -13.61 2.76 0.47
N MET A 174 -14.67 3.46 0.86
CA MET A 174 -15.30 4.48 0.02
C MET A 174 -14.35 5.63 -0.32
N ALA A 175 -13.28 5.82 0.47
CA ALA A 175 -12.20 6.76 0.21
C ALA A 175 -11.33 6.45 -1.00
N ILE A 176 -11.28 5.19 -1.42
CA ILE A 176 -10.37 4.75 -2.47
C ILE A 176 -10.89 5.29 -3.80
N SER A 177 -10.12 6.20 -4.41
CA SER A 177 -10.46 6.75 -5.72
C SER A 177 -9.92 5.91 -6.87
N ARG A 178 -10.45 6.14 -8.07
CA ARG A 178 -9.90 5.58 -9.33
C ARG A 178 -8.41 5.91 -9.50
N SER A 179 -7.98 7.10 -9.09
CA SER A 179 -6.58 7.52 -9.20
C SER A 179 -5.67 6.69 -8.29
N ASP A 180 -6.11 6.43 -7.06
CA ASP A 180 -5.37 5.58 -6.12
C ASP A 180 -5.18 4.17 -6.67
N ILE A 181 -6.24 3.56 -7.22
CA ILE A 181 -6.18 2.24 -7.87
C ILE A 181 -5.20 2.24 -9.04
N SER A 182 -5.26 3.27 -9.89
CA SER A 182 -4.36 3.40 -11.05
C SER A 182 -2.90 3.51 -10.61
N ASN A 183 -2.62 4.27 -9.54
CA ASN A 183 -1.29 4.40 -8.97
C ASN A 183 -0.77 3.07 -8.40
N VAL A 184 -1.62 2.30 -7.73
CA VAL A 184 -1.28 0.95 -7.23
C VAL A 184 -0.90 0.03 -8.39
N ILE A 185 -1.72 -0.01 -9.44
CA ILE A 185 -1.47 -0.84 -10.63
C ILE A 185 -0.18 -0.43 -11.33
N MET A 186 0.06 0.87 -11.49
CA MET A 186 1.29 1.38 -12.09
C MET A 186 2.53 0.96 -11.30
N ARG A 187 2.50 1.09 -9.96
CA ARG A 187 3.61 0.64 -9.11
C ARG A 187 3.82 -0.87 -9.22
N TYR A 188 2.75 -1.65 -9.20
CA TYR A 188 2.81 -3.10 -9.38
C TYR A 188 3.44 -3.49 -10.72
N ARG A 189 3.05 -2.84 -11.83
CA ARG A 189 3.66 -3.07 -13.15
C ARG A 189 5.16 -2.75 -13.15
N ASN A 190 5.56 -1.62 -12.57
CA ASN A 190 6.98 -1.25 -12.47
C ASN A 190 7.77 -2.25 -11.61
N GLU A 191 7.17 -2.74 -10.52
CA GLU A 191 7.75 -3.80 -9.67
C GLU A 191 7.96 -5.11 -10.46
N MET A 192 7.04 -5.48 -11.35
CA MET A 192 7.19 -6.67 -12.21
C MET A 192 8.28 -6.47 -13.28
N LEU A 193 8.28 -5.33 -13.98
CA LEU A 193 9.30 -5.03 -14.99
C LEU A 193 10.72 -5.03 -14.41
N ASN A 194 10.89 -4.49 -13.21
CA ASN A 194 12.19 -4.47 -12.54
C ASN A 194 12.65 -5.87 -12.08
N ARG A 195 11.71 -6.79 -11.79
CA ARG A 195 12.05 -8.19 -11.45
C ARG A 195 12.54 -8.94 -12.69
N ASP A 196 11.83 -8.80 -13.80
CA ASP A 196 12.18 -9.52 -15.03
C ASP A 196 13.48 -8.97 -15.66
N GLY A 197 13.71 -7.66 -15.57
CA GLY A 197 14.96 -7.02 -16.00
C GLY A 197 16.20 -7.42 -15.18
N SER A 198 16.02 -7.81 -13.91
CA SER A 198 17.12 -8.28 -13.06
C SER A 198 17.62 -9.69 -13.42
N VAL A 199 16.81 -10.49 -14.13
CA VAL A 199 17.17 -11.88 -14.47
C VAL A 199 18.00 -11.96 -15.75
N MET A 200 17.93 -10.96 -16.63
CA MET A 200 18.70 -10.92 -17.89
C MET A 200 20.11 -10.29 -17.75
N GLY A 201 20.50 -9.81 -16.57
CA GLY A 201 21.74 -9.04 -16.37
C GLY A 201 23.00 -9.79 -15.91
N ILE A 202 22.98 -11.13 -15.78
CA ILE A 202 24.15 -11.92 -15.30
C ILE A 202 24.80 -12.76 -16.42
N ALA A 203 24.25 -12.76 -17.64
CA ALA A 203 24.84 -13.49 -18.76
C ALA A 203 25.26 -12.53 -19.89
N GLY A 204 26.45 -11.94 -19.75
CA GLY A 204 27.18 -11.37 -20.89
C GLY A 204 27.80 -10.00 -20.64
N SER A 205 29.11 -9.98 -20.38
CA SER A 205 30.07 -9.45 -21.37
C SER A 205 31.47 -9.28 -20.75
N MET A 206 32.30 -10.33 -20.89
CA MET A 206 33.71 -10.15 -21.24
C MET A 206 33.82 -10.49 -22.73
N ALA A 207 33.69 -9.48 -23.59
CA ALA A 207 34.26 -9.51 -24.93
C ALA A 207 34.32 -8.09 -25.48
N SER A 208 35.56 -7.63 -25.68
CA SER A 208 35.95 -6.48 -26.49
C SER A 208 35.34 -6.53 -27.88
N ILE A 209 35.10 -5.38 -28.50
CA ILE A 209 35.35 -5.10 -29.92
C ILE A 209 35.26 -3.58 -30.12
N ASP A 210 36.36 -3.02 -30.61
CA ASP A 210 36.48 -1.70 -31.22
C ASP A 210 35.67 -1.62 -32.52
N GLY A 211 35.10 -0.45 -32.84
CA GLY A 211 34.62 -0.20 -34.19
C GLY A 211 33.66 0.97 -34.33
N SER A 212 34.20 2.10 -34.82
CA SER A 212 33.61 3.08 -35.74
C SER A 212 32.11 3.01 -36.08
N ALA A 213 31.43 4.18 -36.02
CA ALA A 213 31.26 5.05 -37.20
C ALA A 213 30.10 6.06 -37.02
N GLY A 214 30.26 7.24 -37.63
CA GLY A 214 29.32 7.69 -38.67
C GLY A 214 27.94 8.22 -38.25
N SER A 215 27.84 9.55 -38.36
CA SER A 215 26.70 10.33 -38.88
C SER A 215 25.75 9.59 -39.85
N VAL A 216 24.43 9.85 -39.78
CA VAL A 216 23.58 10.53 -40.80
C VAL A 216 22.12 10.61 -40.32
N ASP A 217 21.49 11.73 -40.67
CA ASP A 217 20.09 12.17 -40.53
C ASP A 217 18.99 11.25 -41.14
N GLY A 218 17.72 11.52 -40.80
CA GLY A 218 16.64 11.38 -41.79
C GLY A 218 15.28 10.82 -41.34
N HIS A 219 14.37 11.74 -41.05
CA HIS A 219 12.97 11.85 -41.53
C HIS A 219 11.91 10.71 -41.50
N HIS A 220 10.77 11.11 -40.89
CA HIS A 220 9.37 11.07 -41.35
C HIS A 220 8.52 9.77 -41.47
N SER A 221 7.35 9.90 -40.81
CA SER A 221 5.99 9.61 -41.27
C SER A 221 5.31 8.27 -40.95
N SER A 222 4.30 8.39 -40.07
CA SER A 222 2.86 8.19 -40.34
C SER A 222 2.40 6.91 -41.06
N ASN A 223 1.65 6.07 -40.33
CA ASN A 223 0.43 5.34 -40.72
C ASN A 223 0.18 4.23 -39.68
N ALA A 224 -0.99 3.67 -39.43
CA ALA A 224 -2.38 3.96 -39.74
C ALA A 224 -3.23 3.07 -38.81
N LEU A 225 -4.48 3.49 -38.63
CA LEU A 225 -5.62 2.74 -38.09
C LEU A 225 -5.66 1.26 -38.53
N ALA A 226 -5.96 0.35 -37.59
CA ALA A 226 -6.65 -0.90 -37.87
C ALA A 226 -7.55 -1.30 -36.69
N GLN A 227 -8.78 -1.68 -37.04
CA GLN A 227 -9.90 -2.05 -36.18
C GLN A 227 -9.89 -3.52 -35.77
N ASP A 228 -10.61 -3.78 -34.68
CA ASP A 228 -11.34 -4.97 -34.21
C ASP A 228 -11.02 -6.39 -34.72
N GLY A 229 -10.94 -7.30 -33.74
CA GLY A 229 -10.97 -8.74 -33.94
C GLY A 229 -10.84 -9.51 -32.62
N THR A 230 -11.83 -9.43 -31.73
CA THR A 230 -11.93 -10.30 -30.54
C THR A 230 -12.36 -11.71 -30.95
N LEU A 231 -11.39 -12.59 -31.17
CA LEU A 231 -11.56 -14.04 -31.13
C LEU A 231 -11.05 -14.53 -29.76
N SER A 232 -11.95 -15.10 -28.96
CA SER A 232 -11.61 -15.75 -27.70
C SER A 232 -10.83 -17.03 -27.99
N ASN A 233 -9.50 -16.96 -27.84
CA ASN A 233 -8.65 -18.14 -27.88
C ASN A 233 -9.01 -19.08 -26.71
N PRO A 234 -9.19 -20.39 -26.95
CA PRO A 234 -9.27 -21.36 -25.87
C PRO A 234 -7.97 -21.31 -25.06
N ALA A 235 -8.10 -21.31 -23.73
CA ALA A 235 -6.96 -21.23 -22.83
C ALA A 235 -5.93 -22.31 -23.18
N SER A 236 -4.67 -21.92 -23.36
CA SER A 236 -3.61 -22.89 -23.66
C SER A 236 -3.53 -23.95 -22.55
N PRO A 237 -3.15 -25.20 -22.84
CA PRO A 237 -3.00 -26.25 -21.85
C PRO A 237 -2.13 -25.84 -20.65
N LEU A 238 -1.09 -25.03 -20.89
CA LEU A 238 -0.23 -24.46 -19.85
C LEU A 238 -0.97 -23.48 -18.92
N THR A 239 -1.96 -22.76 -19.43
CA THR A 239 -2.79 -21.85 -18.64
C THR A 239 -3.74 -22.62 -17.73
N MET A 240 -4.31 -23.73 -18.21
CA MET A 240 -5.16 -24.62 -17.39
C MET A 240 -4.37 -25.30 -16.28
N LEU A 241 -3.15 -25.77 -16.59
CA LEU A 241 -2.27 -26.40 -15.60
C LEU A 241 -1.79 -25.42 -14.54
N ARG A 242 -1.46 -24.18 -14.94
CA ARG A 242 -1.11 -23.09 -14.01
C ARG A 242 -2.26 -22.72 -13.09
N ASN A 243 -3.49 -22.64 -13.61
CA ASN A 243 -4.67 -22.30 -12.80
C ASN A 243 -4.99 -23.41 -11.79
N SER A 244 -4.89 -24.67 -12.21
CA SER A 244 -5.12 -25.83 -11.32
C SER A 244 -4.07 -25.91 -10.20
N LEU A 245 -2.79 -25.60 -10.50
CA LEU A 245 -1.74 -25.52 -9.49
C LEU A 245 -1.98 -24.38 -8.47
N LEU A 246 -2.44 -23.23 -8.94
CA LEU A 246 -2.77 -22.09 -8.07
C LEU A 246 -3.95 -22.41 -7.14
N GLU A 247 -4.97 -23.10 -7.63
CA GLU A 247 -6.08 -23.57 -6.78
C GLU A 247 -5.62 -24.54 -5.69
N ALA A 248 -4.73 -25.48 -6.01
CA ALA A 248 -4.15 -26.40 -5.02
C ALA A 248 -3.35 -25.66 -3.93
N ILE A 249 -2.55 -24.65 -4.33
CA ILE A 249 -1.77 -23.83 -3.40
C ILE A 249 -2.69 -22.99 -2.49
N LEU A 250 -3.80 -22.47 -3.01
CA LEU A 250 -4.76 -21.71 -2.22
C LEU A 250 -5.53 -22.59 -1.23
N CYS A 251 -5.94 -23.80 -1.63
CA CYS A 251 -6.60 -24.76 -0.73
C CYS A 251 -5.67 -25.19 0.41
N THR A 252 -4.41 -25.53 0.11
CA THR A 252 -3.43 -25.94 1.13
C THR A 252 -3.12 -24.83 2.13
N ASN A 253 -3.00 -23.58 1.69
CA ASN A 253 -2.81 -22.43 2.59
C ASN A 253 -4.03 -22.14 3.45
N THR A 254 -5.24 -22.33 2.91
CA THR A 254 -6.49 -22.18 3.67
C THR A 254 -6.60 -23.25 4.75
N LEU A 255 -6.30 -24.50 4.42
CA LEU A 255 -6.25 -25.61 5.38
C LEU A 255 -5.22 -25.34 6.48
N ARG A 256 -4.03 -24.88 6.12
CA ARG A 256 -2.99 -24.50 7.09
C ARG A 256 -3.44 -23.38 8.02
N GLY A 257 -4.12 -22.35 7.49
CA GLY A 257 -4.66 -21.25 8.28
C GLY A 257 -5.68 -21.73 9.33
N LYS A 258 -6.61 -22.62 8.93
CA LYS A 258 -7.62 -23.20 9.82
C LYS A 258 -7.00 -24.11 10.91
N ILE A 259 -5.96 -24.87 10.57
CA ILE A 259 -5.24 -25.69 11.56
C ILE A 259 -4.57 -24.80 12.61
N VAL A 260 -3.97 -23.70 12.20
CA VAL A 260 -3.28 -22.75 13.10
C VAL A 260 -4.27 -21.98 13.98
N SER A 261 -5.48 -21.68 13.50
CA SER A 261 -6.49 -20.98 14.31
C SER A 261 -7.22 -21.88 15.30
N GLY A 262 -7.11 -23.21 15.18
CA GLY A 262 -7.81 -24.17 16.04
C GLY A 262 -9.29 -24.35 15.70
N ASP A 263 -9.78 -23.71 14.64
CA ASP A 263 -11.19 -23.74 14.22
C ASP A 263 -11.45 -24.87 13.21
N TYR A 264 -11.20 -26.13 13.59
CA TYR A 264 -11.47 -27.27 12.72
C TYR A 264 -12.25 -28.39 13.41
N THR A 265 -13.28 -28.87 12.72
CA THR A 265 -13.87 -30.19 12.96
C THR A 265 -13.20 -31.21 12.04
N THR A 266 -13.16 -32.47 12.45
CA THR A 266 -12.63 -33.59 11.63
C THR A 266 -13.33 -33.67 10.27
N GLU A 267 -14.64 -33.42 10.22
CA GLU A 267 -15.41 -33.37 8.98
C GLU A 267 -14.96 -32.24 8.05
N SER A 268 -14.66 -31.04 8.58
CA SER A 268 -14.17 -29.93 7.76
C SER A 268 -12.79 -30.22 7.16
N MET A 269 -11.93 -31.01 7.81
CA MET A 269 -10.63 -31.39 7.25
C MET A 269 -10.77 -32.38 6.11
N LEU A 270 -11.66 -33.37 6.24
CA LEU A 270 -11.90 -34.38 5.20
C LEU A 270 -12.42 -33.75 3.89
N VAL A 271 -13.34 -32.77 4.00
CA VAL A 271 -13.86 -32.05 2.82
C VAL A 271 -12.76 -31.28 2.09
N GLU A 272 -11.83 -30.66 2.80
CA GLU A 272 -10.72 -29.93 2.16
C GLU A 272 -9.67 -30.88 1.56
N LEU A 273 -9.42 -32.03 2.19
CA LEU A 273 -8.54 -33.06 1.64
C LEU A 273 -9.12 -33.68 0.36
N ASP A 274 -10.43 -33.91 0.31
CA ASP A 274 -11.11 -34.42 -0.89
C ASP A 274 -11.02 -33.44 -2.06
N LYS A 275 -11.19 -32.13 -1.80
CA LYS A 275 -10.98 -31.08 -2.81
C LYS A 275 -9.55 -31.08 -3.35
N ILE A 276 -8.55 -31.22 -2.49
CA ILE A 276 -7.14 -31.31 -2.90
C ILE A 276 -6.92 -32.56 -3.76
N GLY A 277 -7.49 -33.71 -3.35
CA GLY A 277 -7.48 -34.95 -4.13
C GLY A 277 -8.04 -34.76 -5.54
N GLY A 278 -9.22 -34.16 -5.67
CA GLY A 278 -9.85 -33.89 -6.97
C GLY A 278 -9.07 -32.91 -7.85
N ILE A 279 -8.32 -31.96 -7.28
CA ILE A 279 -7.42 -31.09 -8.06
C ILE A 279 -6.20 -31.88 -8.54
N LEU A 280 -5.60 -32.72 -7.68
CA LEU A 280 -4.43 -33.53 -8.04
C LEU A 280 -4.77 -34.59 -9.11
N SER A 281 -5.93 -35.22 -9.03
CA SER A 281 -6.38 -36.18 -10.06
C SER A 281 -6.55 -35.53 -11.44
N ARG A 282 -6.96 -34.25 -11.49
CA ARG A 282 -7.05 -33.48 -12.74
C ARG A 282 -5.69 -33.06 -13.30
N LEU A 283 -4.64 -33.05 -12.47
CA LEU A 283 -3.27 -32.75 -12.90
C LEU A 283 -2.53 -34.00 -13.39
N SER A 284 -2.98 -35.20 -13.00
CA SER A 284 -2.35 -36.47 -13.37
C SER A 284 -2.90 -37.14 -14.63
N GLY A 285 -4.03 -36.66 -15.16
CA GLY A 285 -4.67 -37.18 -16.38
C GLY A 285 -4.48 -36.24 -17.56
#